data_AF-A0A161YHR4-F1
#
_entry.id   AF-A0A161YHR4-F1
#
_cell.length_a   1.000
_cell.length_b   1.000
_cell.length_c   1.000
_cell.angle_alpha   90.00
_cell.angle_beta   90.00
_cell.angle_gamma   90.00
#
_symmetry.space_group_name_H-M   'P 1'
#
loop_
_entity.id
_entity.type
_entity.pdbx_description
1 polymer ?
#
loop_
_entity_poly.entity_id
_entity_poly.type
_entity_poly.pdbx_seq_one_letter_code
_entity_poly.pdbx_strand_id
1 'polypeptide(L)'
;MEKDQKDYKYLLKDVIDTHIHTAPDNRPRKFTDIEIASEAAAVGAKAIIIKSHVVPTMDRAYIAEQVVNGIKVFGGIALNNAVGGLNVEAVNNAISMGAKIVWLPTVDFLLESGITKEQIDVMTKTNASKLLDI
;
A
#
# COMPACT_ATOMS: atom_id res chain seq x y z
N MET A 1 25.07 17.50 20.19
CA MET A 1 24.43 16.21 20.51
C MET A 1 24.20 15.47 19.20
N GLU A 2 25.22 14.77 18.72
CA GLU A 2 25.08 13.78 17.65
C GLU A 2 24.09 12.73 18.15
N LYS A 3 22.93 12.63 17.50
CA LYS A 3 22.03 11.50 17.74
C LYS A 3 22.74 10.25 17.25
N ASP A 4 22.82 9.23 18.09
CA ASP A 4 23.28 7.88 17.75
C ASP A 4 22.77 7.47 16.36
N GLN A 5 23.63 7.57 15.36
CA GLN A 5 23.33 7.13 14.00
C GLN A 5 23.50 5.61 14.00
N LYS A 6 22.50 4.91 14.53
CA LYS A 6 22.42 3.44 14.43
C LYS A 6 22.53 3.06 12.95
N ASP A 7 23.47 2.17 12.65
CA ASP A 7 23.66 1.66 11.29
C ASP A 7 22.51 0.70 10.98
N TYR A 8 21.41 1.25 10.45
CA TYR A 8 20.21 0.50 10.06
C TYR A 8 20.38 -0.25 8.74
N LYS A 9 21.58 -0.20 8.16
CA LYS A 9 21.90 -0.87 6.91
C LYS A 9 21.67 -2.37 7.08
N TYR A 10 20.76 -2.91 6.28
CA TYR A 10 20.35 -4.33 6.29
C TYR A 10 19.50 -4.79 7.48
N LEU A 11 18.90 -3.90 8.28
CA LEU A 11 17.98 -4.29 9.34
C LEU A 11 16.82 -5.17 8.82
N LEU A 12 16.39 -4.93 7.58
CA LEU A 12 15.30 -5.65 6.93
C LEU A 12 15.78 -6.58 5.81
N LYS A 13 17.02 -7.09 5.90
CA LYS A 13 17.56 -8.00 4.90
C LYS A 13 16.59 -9.15 4.60
N ASP A 14 16.30 -9.36 3.31
CA ASP A 14 15.42 -10.41 2.80
C ASP A 14 13.93 -10.27 3.17
N VAL A 15 13.54 -9.22 3.89
CA VAL A 15 12.13 -8.94 4.25
C VAL A 15 11.37 -8.40 3.05
N ILE A 16 10.10 -8.78 2.96
CA ILE A 16 9.13 -8.22 2.02
C ILE A 16 8.00 -7.57 2.81
N ASP A 17 7.82 -6.26 2.67
CA ASP A 17 6.64 -5.57 3.18
C ASP A 17 5.52 -5.64 2.13
N THR A 18 4.39 -6.23 2.50
CA THR A 18 3.33 -6.60 1.56
C THR A 18 2.21 -5.58 1.45
N HIS A 19 2.23 -4.50 2.24
CA HIS A 19 1.11 -3.57 2.25
C HIS A 19 1.54 -2.17 2.71
N ILE A 20 1.93 -1.33 1.75
CA ILE A 20 2.28 0.06 2.01
C ILE A 20 1.37 1.01 1.22
N HIS A 21 0.88 2.05 1.88
CA HIS A 21 0.09 3.10 1.22
C HIS A 21 0.97 4.30 0.84
N THR A 22 1.00 4.63 -0.46
CA THR A 22 1.90 5.65 -1.03
C THR A 22 1.18 6.71 -1.86
N ALA A 23 1.75 7.92 -1.89
CA ALA A 23 1.27 9.01 -2.71
C ALA A 23 1.64 8.80 -4.20
N PRO A 24 0.84 9.32 -5.15
CA PRO A 24 -0.41 10.06 -4.95
C PRO A 24 -1.57 9.17 -4.48
N ASP A 25 -2.43 9.73 -3.63
CA ASP A 25 -3.66 9.09 -3.14
C ASP A 25 -4.65 10.18 -2.67
N ASN A 26 -5.92 9.84 -2.51
CA ASN A 26 -6.94 10.78 -2.00
C ASN A 26 -6.75 11.15 -0.52
N ARG A 27 -5.93 10.35 0.19
CA ARG A 27 -5.49 10.58 1.55
C ARG A 27 -4.01 10.95 1.52
N PRO A 28 -3.58 11.99 2.24
CA PRO A 28 -2.16 12.30 2.38
C PRO A 28 -1.38 11.06 2.84
N ARG A 29 -0.32 10.69 2.10
CA ARG A 29 0.57 9.59 2.44
C ARG A 29 1.93 10.12 2.82
N LYS A 30 2.63 9.39 3.68
CA LYS A 30 3.94 9.80 4.20
C LYS A 30 5.00 9.86 3.10
N PHE A 31 4.93 8.94 2.14
CA PHE A 31 5.91 8.78 1.07
C PHE A 31 5.20 8.60 -0.27
N THR A 32 5.84 9.06 -1.33
CA THR A 32 5.61 8.64 -2.72
C THR A 32 6.18 7.25 -2.97
N ASP A 33 5.88 6.65 -4.12
CA ASP A 33 6.38 5.32 -4.51
C ASP A 33 7.91 5.24 -4.55
N ILE A 34 8.57 6.27 -5.09
CA ILE A 34 10.03 6.34 -5.24
C ILE A 34 10.70 6.56 -3.87
N GLU A 35 10.12 7.42 -3.02
CA GLU A 35 10.65 7.69 -1.70
C GLU A 35 10.63 6.42 -0.84
N ILE A 36 9.50 5.70 -0.78
CA ILE A 36 9.45 4.48 0.03
C ILE A 36 10.33 3.37 -0.53
N ALA A 37 10.45 3.25 -1.86
CA ALA A 37 11.36 2.28 -2.47
C ALA A 37 12.82 2.59 -2.09
N SER A 38 13.20 3.86 -2.07
CA SER A 38 14.55 4.30 -1.67
C SER A 38 14.83 3.99 -0.19
N GLU A 39 13.88 4.30 0.70
CA GLU A 39 14.00 3.98 2.13
C GLU A 39 14.12 2.46 2.37
N ALA A 40 13.27 1.67 1.69
CA ALA A 40 13.28 0.23 1.80
C ALA A 40 14.58 -0.40 1.26
N ALA A 41 15.13 0.12 0.15
CA ALA A 41 16.42 -0.29 -0.36
C ALA A 41 17.57 0.04 0.61
N ALA A 42 17.53 1.22 1.25
CA ALA A 42 18.56 1.66 2.20
C ALA A 42 18.66 0.75 3.44
N VAL A 43 17.54 0.17 3.88
CA VAL A 43 17.50 -0.79 5.00
C VAL A 43 17.64 -2.25 4.56
N GLY A 44 17.86 -2.50 3.26
CA GLY A 44 18.13 -3.82 2.69
C GLY A 44 16.90 -4.71 2.49
N ALA A 45 15.69 -4.13 2.45
CA ALA A 45 14.48 -4.90 2.15
C ALA A 45 14.57 -5.52 0.75
N LYS A 46 14.05 -6.74 0.61
CA LYS A 46 14.07 -7.47 -0.66
C LYS A 46 13.02 -6.96 -1.63
N ALA A 47 11.83 -6.66 -1.12
CA ALA A 47 10.76 -6.10 -1.91
C ALA A 47 9.76 -5.32 -1.07
N ILE A 48 8.97 -4.47 -1.72
CA ILE A 48 7.79 -3.84 -1.15
C ILE A 48 6.59 -4.00 -2.08
N ILE A 49 5.39 -3.95 -1.52
CA ILE A 49 4.14 -3.92 -2.27
C ILE A 49 3.37 -2.65 -1.91
N ILE A 50 3.17 -1.78 -2.90
CA ILE A 50 2.46 -0.52 -2.74
C ILE A 50 0.97 -0.68 -3.08
N LYS A 51 0.12 0.09 -2.40
CA LYS A 51 -1.34 0.01 -2.46
C LYS A 51 -1.99 1.39 -2.45
N SER A 52 -3.03 1.56 -3.26
CA SER A 52 -4.02 2.62 -3.12
C SER A 52 -5.41 2.02 -2.90
N HIS A 53 -6.32 2.78 -2.28
CA HIS A 53 -7.73 2.41 -2.21
C HIS A 53 -8.53 2.88 -3.44
N VAL A 54 -7.92 3.68 -4.32
CA VAL A 54 -8.61 4.37 -5.42
C VAL A 54 -8.18 3.83 -6.77
N VAL A 55 -6.88 3.69 -6.99
CA VAL A 55 -6.31 3.30 -8.28
C VAL A 55 -5.46 2.03 -8.14
N PRO A 56 -5.30 1.23 -9.21
CA PRO A 56 -4.28 0.20 -9.24
C PRO A 56 -2.87 0.79 -9.04
N THR A 57 -1.92 -0.05 -8.62
CA THR A 57 -0.56 0.40 -8.30
C THR A 57 0.56 -0.41 -8.97
N MET A 58 0.23 -1.46 -9.73
CA MET A 58 1.24 -2.26 -10.46
C MET A 58 1.98 -1.44 -11.52
N ASP A 59 1.30 -0.49 -12.15
CA ASP A 59 1.84 0.48 -13.09
C ASP A 59 2.85 1.43 -12.43
N ARG A 60 2.48 2.01 -11.30
CA ARG A 60 3.33 2.87 -10.47
C ARG A 60 4.52 2.12 -9.88
N ALA A 61 4.29 0.89 -9.43
CA ALA A 61 5.32 0.02 -8.90
C ALA A 61 6.38 -0.29 -9.96
N TYR A 62 5.95 -0.58 -11.19
CA TYR A 62 6.87 -0.77 -12.31
C TYR A 62 7.78 0.44 -12.49
N ILE A 63 7.23 1.66 -12.51
CA ILE A 63 8.01 2.90 -12.65
C ILE A 63 8.98 3.08 -11.48
N ALA A 64 8.53 2.90 -10.24
CA ALA A 64 9.38 3.05 -9.06
C ALA A 64 10.55 2.05 -9.04
N GLU A 65 10.32 0.79 -9.44
CA GLU A 65 11.37 -0.21 -9.59
C GLU A 65 12.41 0.19 -10.66
N GLN A 66 12.01 0.88 -11.74
CA GLN A 66 12.98 1.36 -12.74
C GLN A 66 13.86 2.50 -12.22
N VAL A 67 13.36 3.29 -11.26
CA VAL A 67 14.07 4.46 -10.73
C VAL A 67 14.98 4.07 -9.56
N VAL A 68 14.57 3.11 -8.73
CA VAL A 68 15.29 2.76 -7.50
C VAL A 68 15.96 1.38 -7.63
N ASN A 69 17.28 1.39 -7.64
CA ASN A 69 18.09 0.17 -7.71
C ASN A 69 18.11 -0.59 -6.37
N GLY A 70 18.32 -1.90 -6.44
CA GLY A 70 18.59 -2.74 -5.25
C GLY A 70 17.35 -3.21 -4.49
N ILE A 71 16.15 -2.96 -5.02
CA ILE A 71 14.89 -3.44 -4.46
C ILE A 71 13.90 -3.84 -5.56
N LYS A 72 12.98 -4.75 -5.24
CA LYS A 72 11.80 -5.00 -6.06
C LYS A 72 10.58 -4.23 -5.57
N VAL A 73 9.83 -3.63 -6.48
CA VAL A 73 8.61 -2.89 -6.15
C VAL A 73 7.45 -3.53 -6.90
N PHE A 74 6.47 -4.01 -6.15
CA PHE A 74 5.25 -4.56 -6.72
C PHE A 74 4.04 -3.71 -6.35
N GLY A 75 2.97 -3.88 -7.11
CA GLY A 75 1.69 -3.26 -6.82
C GLY A 75 0.56 -4.28 -6.92
N GLY A 76 -0.65 -3.76 -6.84
CA GLY A 76 -1.86 -4.56 -6.88
C GLY A 76 -3.09 -3.74 -7.23
N ILE A 77 -4.25 -4.30 -6.96
CA ILE A 77 -5.54 -3.65 -7.17
C ILE A 77 -6.45 -3.90 -5.98
N ALA A 78 -7.08 -2.85 -5.46
CA ALA A 78 -8.14 -2.96 -4.46
C ALA A 78 -9.49 -2.84 -5.17
N LEU A 79 -10.37 -3.82 -4.99
CA LEU A 79 -11.67 -3.95 -5.67
C LEU A 79 -12.75 -3.02 -5.07
N ASN A 80 -12.39 -1.77 -4.83
CA ASN A 80 -13.31 -0.71 -4.39
C ASN A 80 -14.14 -0.18 -5.57
N ASN A 81 -15.14 0.66 -5.28
CA ASN A 81 -16.06 1.20 -6.28
C ASN A 81 -15.34 2.07 -7.33
N ALA A 82 -14.20 2.66 -6.97
CA ALA A 82 -13.34 3.40 -7.90
C ALA A 82 -12.84 2.57 -9.10
N VAL A 83 -12.79 1.23 -8.97
CA VAL A 83 -12.47 0.30 -10.06
C VAL A 83 -13.64 -0.62 -10.44
N GLY A 84 -14.85 -0.28 -9.98
CA GLY A 84 -16.08 -1.01 -10.29
C GLY A 84 -16.43 -2.16 -9.33
N GLY A 85 -15.83 -2.22 -8.13
CA GLY A 85 -16.14 -3.24 -7.13
C GLY A 85 -15.54 -4.62 -7.45
N LEU A 86 -16.25 -5.70 -7.10
CA LEU A 86 -15.86 -7.07 -7.44
C LEU A 86 -15.92 -7.30 -8.95
N ASN A 87 -14.82 -6.96 -9.63
CA ASN A 87 -14.72 -6.91 -11.08
C ASN A 87 -13.62 -7.86 -11.58
N VAL A 88 -14.04 -8.98 -12.19
CA VAL A 88 -13.13 -10.02 -12.70
C VAL A 88 -12.26 -9.51 -13.84
N GLU A 89 -12.79 -8.65 -14.72
CA GLU A 89 -12.02 -8.09 -15.83
C GLU A 89 -10.92 -7.15 -15.33
N ALA A 90 -11.20 -6.36 -14.29
CA ALA A 90 -10.17 -5.53 -13.66
C ALA A 90 -9.06 -6.39 -13.03
N VAL A 91 -9.42 -7.51 -12.39
CA VAL A 91 -8.44 -8.46 -11.85
C VAL A 91 -7.60 -9.11 -12.94
N ASN A 92 -8.21 -9.59 -14.02
CA ASN A 92 -7.51 -10.24 -15.13
C ASN A 92 -6.46 -9.31 -15.76
N ASN A 93 -6.85 -8.06 -16.03
CA ASN A 93 -5.93 -7.05 -16.55
C ASN A 93 -4.85 -6.66 -15.53
N ALA A 94 -5.20 -6.57 -14.25
CA ALA A 94 -4.21 -6.27 -13.22
C ALA A 94 -3.13 -7.36 -13.12
N ILE A 95 -3.53 -8.63 -13.13
CA ILE A 95 -2.62 -9.77 -13.10
C ILE A 95 -1.74 -9.79 -14.35
N SER A 96 -2.30 -9.56 -15.55
CA SER A 96 -1.53 -9.54 -16.80
C SER A 96 -0.50 -8.40 -16.84
N MET A 97 -0.78 -7.29 -16.15
CA MET A 97 0.14 -6.16 -15.96
C MET A 97 1.13 -6.35 -14.80
N GLY A 98 1.11 -7.50 -14.11
CA GLY A 98 2.10 -7.85 -13.10
C GLY A 98 1.70 -7.57 -11.64
N ALA A 99 0.43 -7.27 -11.36
CA ALA A 99 -0.09 -7.19 -9.99
C ALA A 99 0.23 -8.45 -9.19
N LYS A 100 0.62 -8.26 -7.92
CA LYS A 100 0.93 -9.37 -6.98
C LYS A 100 -0.13 -9.59 -5.93
N ILE A 101 -0.99 -8.60 -5.68
CA ILE A 101 -2.08 -8.69 -4.72
C ILE A 101 -3.37 -8.12 -5.31
N VAL A 102 -4.46 -8.84 -5.07
CA VAL A 102 -5.84 -8.35 -5.24
C VAL A 102 -6.43 -8.20 -3.83
N TRP A 103 -6.73 -6.97 -3.43
CA TRP A 103 -7.41 -6.71 -2.16
C TRP A 103 -8.93 -6.66 -2.38
N LEU A 104 -9.66 -7.29 -1.47
CA LEU A 104 -11.12 -7.20 -1.43
C LEU A 104 -11.59 -5.75 -1.15
N PRO A 105 -12.85 -5.42 -1.48
CA PRO A 105 -13.44 -4.13 -1.15
C PRO A 105 -13.19 -3.76 0.32
N THR A 106 -12.76 -2.53 0.57
CA THR A 106 -12.47 -2.03 1.92
C THR A 106 -13.48 -0.99 2.36
N VAL A 107 -13.30 0.28 1.94
CA VAL A 107 -14.04 1.41 2.53
C VAL A 107 -15.47 1.43 2.02
N ASP A 108 -15.64 1.18 0.73
CA ASP A 108 -16.94 1.25 0.09
C ASP A 108 -17.87 0.14 0.60
N PHE A 109 -17.35 -1.07 0.80
CA PHE A 109 -18.14 -2.16 1.40
C PHE A 109 -18.57 -1.85 2.83
N LEU A 110 -17.70 -1.24 3.65
CA LEU A 110 -18.08 -0.83 5.01
C LEU A 110 -19.19 0.22 4.98
N LEU A 111 -19.10 1.20 4.08
CA LEU A 111 -20.14 2.21 3.88
C LEU A 111 -21.47 1.58 3.43
N GLU A 112 -21.42 0.67 2.45
CA GLU A 112 -22.61 -0.06 1.96
C GLU A 112 -23.22 -0.98 3.02
N SER A 113 -22.40 -1.49 3.93
CA SER A 113 -22.84 -2.32 5.08
C SER A 113 -23.40 -1.49 6.25
N GLY A 114 -23.52 -0.16 6.09
CA GLY A 114 -24.11 0.74 7.08
C GLY A 114 -23.13 1.31 8.11
N ILE A 115 -21.82 1.09 7.96
CA ILE A 115 -20.80 1.74 8.82
C ILE A 115 -20.59 3.16 8.34
N THR A 116 -20.70 4.14 9.24
CA THR A 116 -20.56 5.55 8.86
C THR A 116 -19.11 5.94 8.58
N LYS A 117 -18.95 7.07 7.88
CA LYS A 117 -17.62 7.63 7.60
C LYS A 117 -16.87 7.98 8.89
N GLU A 118 -17.57 8.46 9.92
CA GLU A 118 -16.99 8.71 11.24
C GLU A 118 -16.47 7.43 11.89
N GLN A 119 -17.24 6.34 11.83
CA GLN A 119 -16.82 5.03 12.36
C GLN A 119 -15.60 4.49 11.61
N ILE A 120 -15.58 4.57 10.28
CA ILE A 120 -14.42 4.17 9.47
C ILE A 120 -13.20 5.02 9.82
N ASP A 121 -13.38 6.32 10.06
CA ASP A 121 -12.30 7.21 10.47
C ASP A 121 -11.73 6.83 11.85
N VAL A 122 -12.58 6.49 12.84
CA VAL A 122 -12.12 5.95 14.13
C VAL A 122 -11.30 4.67 13.93
N MET A 123 -11.80 3.74 13.11
CA MET A 123 -11.10 2.46 12.84
C MET A 123 -9.75 2.66 12.15
N THR A 124 -9.69 3.55 11.17
CA THR A 124 -8.54 3.67 10.26
C THR A 124 -7.53 4.75 10.67
N LYS A 125 -7.92 5.70 11.53
CA LYS A 125 -7.07 6.83 11.95
C LYS A 125 -6.73 6.81 13.43
N THR A 126 -7.66 6.36 14.29
CA THR A 126 -7.46 6.42 15.73
C THR A 126 -6.98 5.07 16.27
N ASN A 127 -7.88 4.08 16.28
CA ASN A 127 -7.59 2.72 16.70
C ASN A 127 -8.81 1.84 16.34
N ALA A 128 -8.59 0.77 15.57
CA ALA A 128 -9.62 -0.20 15.23
C ALA A 128 -10.25 -0.86 16.47
N SER A 129 -9.47 -1.08 17.53
CA SER A 129 -9.94 -1.73 18.76
C SER A 129 -10.99 -0.89 19.49
N LYS A 130 -10.95 0.44 19.37
CA LYS A 130 -11.95 1.37 19.94
C LYS A 130 -13.36 1.22 19.36
N LEU A 131 -13.49 0.66 18.15
CA LEU A 131 -14.80 0.45 17.54
C LEU A 131 -15.37 -0.95 17.87
N LEU A 132 -14.50 -1.87 18.27
CA LEU A 132 -14.85 -3.24 18.60
C LEU A 132 -15.02 -3.45 20.11
N ASP A 133 -14.84 -2.39 20.92
CA ASP A 133 -14.81 -2.43 22.39
C ASP A 133 -13.87 -3.53 22.95
N ILE A 134 -12.72 -3.73 22.29
CA ILE A 134 -11.65 -4.67 22.70
C ILE A 134 -10.29 -3.98 22.85
#